data_AF-A0A2N3DTE4-F1
#
_entry.id   AF-A0A2N3DTE4-F1
#
_cell.length_a   1.000
_cell.length_b   1.000
_cell.length_c   1.000
_cell.angle_alpha   90.00
_cell.angle_beta   90.00
_cell.angle_gamma   90.00
#
_symmetry.space_group_name_H-M   'P 1'
#
loop_
_entity.id
_entity.type
_entity.pdbx_description
1 polymer ?
#
loop_
_entity_poly.entity_id
_entity_poly.type
_entity_poly.pdbx_seq_one_letter_code
_entity_poly.pdbx_strand_id
1 'polypeptide(L)'
;MVQVVWTQRALVRLRLIRAYIEQFDPDAAERLAARLIEAGDSLRAFPNRGRPAKSGRRELATVPPYVIRYRVEGQFVIIGDIKHGRQRH
;
A
#
# COMPACT_ATOMS: atom_id res chain seq x y z
N MET A 1 -1.14 -1.30 19.94
CA MET A 1 -0.43 -1.21 18.65
C MET A 1 -0.78 -2.45 17.84
N VAL A 2 -1.09 -2.30 16.56
CA VAL A 2 -1.43 -3.44 15.69
C VAL A 2 -0.21 -3.91 14.89
N GLN A 3 -0.21 -5.16 14.46
CA GLN A 3 0.82 -5.72 13.60
C GLN A 3 0.43 -5.50 12.13
N VAL A 4 1.31 -4.88 11.35
CA VAL A 4 1.15 -4.73 9.90
C VAL A 4 1.73 -5.97 9.22
N VAL A 5 0.94 -6.60 8.37
CA VAL A 5 1.29 -7.80 7.61
C VAL A 5 1.14 -7.50 6.12
N TRP A 6 2.25 -7.54 5.40
CA TRP A 6 2.26 -7.44 3.95
C TRP A 6 2.07 -8.83 3.34
N THR A 7 1.02 -9.01 2.56
CA THR A 7 0.84 -10.26 1.80
C THR A 7 1.88 -10.39 0.71
N GLN A 8 2.18 -11.62 0.28
CA GLN A 8 3.07 -11.87 -0.86
C GLN A 8 2.61 -11.11 -2.11
N ARG A 9 1.30 -11.06 -2.36
CA ARG A 9 0.72 -10.28 -3.47
C ARG A 9 1.08 -8.80 -3.39
N ALA A 10 0.95 -8.19 -2.22
CA ALA A 10 1.30 -6.77 -2.02
C ALA A 10 2.80 -6.51 -2.24
N LEU A 11 3.66 -7.40 -1.74
CA LEU A 11 5.12 -7.30 -1.95
C LEU A 11 5.51 -7.47 -3.43
N VAL A 12 4.87 -8.39 -4.15
CA VAL A 12 5.05 -8.55 -5.60
C VAL A 12 4.62 -7.28 -6.33
N ARG A 13 3.45 -6.71 -5.98
CA ARG A 13 2.98 -5.45 -6.56
C ARG A 13 3.93 -4.29 -6.32
N LEU A 14 4.46 -4.14 -5.11
CA LEU A 14 5.45 -3.11 -4.77
C LEU A 14 6.69 -3.24 -5.65
N ARG A 15 7.24 -4.47 -5.78
CA ARG A 15 8.39 -4.74 -6.64
C ARG A 15 8.12 -4.42 -8.11
N LEU A 16 6.96 -4.80 -8.64
CA LEU A 16 6.57 -4.50 -10.03
C LEU A 16 6.43 -2.99 -10.29
N ILE A 17 5.86 -2.25 -9.33
CA ILE A 17 5.74 -0.78 -9.42
C ILE A 17 7.13 -0.13 -9.44
N ARG A 18 8.02 -0.53 -8.52
CA ARG A 18 9.40 -0.03 -8.47
C ARG A 18 10.13 -0.34 -9.78
N ALA A 19 10.13 -1.60 -10.22
CA ALA A 19 10.82 -2.04 -11.43
C ALA A 19 10.30 -1.37 -12.72
N TYR A 20 9.01 -1.02 -12.77
CA TYR A 20 8.46 -0.27 -13.89
C TYR A 20 9.01 1.16 -13.94
N ILE A 21 9.02 1.88 -12.81
CA ILE A 21 9.48 3.27 -12.75
C ILE A 21 11.00 3.36 -12.90
N GLU A 22 11.73 2.38 -12.37
CA GLU A 22 13.19 2.30 -12.44
C GLU A 22 13.72 2.29 -13.88
N GLN A 23 12.93 1.84 -14.86
CA GLN A 23 13.25 1.91 -16.29
C GLN A 23 13.32 3.35 -16.83
N PHE A 24 12.73 4.32 -16.13
CA PHE A 24 12.64 5.72 -16.54
C PHE A 24 13.38 6.66 -15.59
N ASP A 25 13.27 6.44 -14.28
CA ASP A 25 13.89 7.25 -13.22
C ASP A 25 14.14 6.36 -11.97
N PRO A 26 15.37 5.85 -11.79
CA PRO A 26 15.73 5.03 -10.64
C PRO A 26 15.52 5.73 -9.29
N ASP A 27 15.84 7.02 -9.20
CA ASP A 27 15.68 7.76 -7.94
C ASP A 27 14.20 7.97 -7.60
N ALA A 28 13.35 8.19 -8.60
CA ALA A 28 11.90 8.25 -8.40
C ALA A 28 11.32 6.89 -7.97
N ALA A 29 11.86 5.78 -8.49
CA ALA A 29 11.45 4.44 -8.09
C ALA A 29 11.74 4.19 -6.61
N GLU A 30 12.94 4.53 -6.15
CA GLU A 30 13.33 4.42 -4.74
C GLU A 30 12.46 5.30 -3.84
N ARG A 31 12.33 6.59 -4.18
CA ARG A 31 11.49 7.53 -3.41
C ARG A 31 10.04 7.06 -3.30
N LEU A 32 9.48 6.53 -4.38
CA LEU A 32 8.10 6.03 -4.36
C LEU A 32 7.97 4.76 -3.49
N ALA A 33 8.89 3.81 -3.65
CA ALA A 33 8.86 2.57 -2.88
C ALA A 33 8.96 2.86 -1.37
N ALA A 34 9.88 3.73 -0.97
CA ALA A 34 10.02 4.18 0.42
C ALA A 34 8.71 4.79 0.95
N ARG A 35 8.10 5.72 0.20
CA ARG A 35 6.82 6.34 0.61
C ARG A 35 5.69 5.33 0.75
N LEU A 36 5.62 4.29 -0.09
CA LEU A 36 4.60 3.23 0.02
C LEU A 36 4.82 2.36 1.27
N ILE A 37 6.08 2.03 1.58
CA ILE A 37 6.44 1.26 2.77
C ILE A 37 6.09 2.06 4.03
N GLU A 38 6.55 3.30 4.13
CA GLU A 38 6.25 4.20 5.26
C GLU A 38 4.74 4.39 5.45
N ALA A 39 4.01 4.57 4.36
CA ALA A 39 2.55 4.71 4.41
C ALA A 39 1.87 3.44 4.94
N GLY A 40 2.33 2.25 4.54
CA GLY A 40 1.84 0.97 5.07
C GLY A 40 2.19 0.76 6.53
N ASP A 41 3.44 1.01 6.92
CA ASP A 41 3.93 0.79 8.29
C ASP A 41 3.28 1.72 9.31
N SER A 42 2.96 2.96 8.90
CA SER A 42 2.22 3.91 9.75
C SER A 42 0.83 3.40 10.18
N LEU A 43 0.26 2.38 9.52
CA LEU A 43 -0.99 1.75 9.93
C LEU A 43 -0.89 1.01 11.28
N ARG A 44 0.34 0.74 11.78
CA ARG A 44 0.56 0.26 13.16
C ARG A 44 0.03 1.24 14.21
N ALA A 45 0.16 2.54 13.95
CA ALA A 45 -0.30 3.60 14.84
C ALA A 45 -1.75 4.02 14.51
N PHE A 46 -2.12 4.03 13.23
CA PHE A 46 -3.40 4.56 12.77
C PHE A 46 -4.15 3.58 11.84
N PRO A 47 -4.58 2.40 12.32
CA PRO A 47 -5.17 1.36 11.48
C PRO A 47 -6.47 1.76 10.78
N ASN A 48 -7.19 2.77 11.30
CA ASN A 48 -8.48 3.18 10.77
C ASN A 48 -8.42 4.42 9.86
N ARG A 49 -7.23 4.96 9.57
CA ARG A 49 -7.07 6.22 8.80
C ARG A 49 -7.39 6.10 7.31
N GLY A 50 -7.47 4.89 6.79
CA GLY A 50 -7.85 4.65 5.39
C GLY A 50 -9.36 4.76 5.21
N ARG A 51 -9.77 5.24 4.04
CA ARG A 51 -11.17 5.37 3.65
C ARG A 51 -11.83 3.97 3.64
N PRO A 52 -12.97 3.77 4.31
CA PRO A 52 -13.74 2.52 4.20
C PRO A 52 -14.14 2.21 2.76
N ALA A 53 -14.08 0.93 2.38
CA ALA A 53 -14.51 0.38 1.11
C ALA A 53 -15.40 -0.85 1.34
N LYS A 54 -15.93 -1.44 0.27
CA LYS A 54 -16.78 -2.62 0.34
C LYS A 54 -16.06 -3.82 0.99
N SER A 55 -16.82 -4.70 1.61
CA SER A 55 -16.34 -5.98 2.17
C SER A 55 -15.26 -5.82 3.26
N GLY A 56 -15.42 -4.82 4.14
CA GLY A 56 -14.51 -4.58 5.28
C GLY A 56 -13.11 -4.10 4.88
N ARG A 57 -12.89 -3.78 3.59
CA ARG A 57 -11.63 -3.24 3.08
C ARG A 57 -11.51 -1.76 3.39
N ARG A 58 -10.28 -1.28 3.44
CA ARG A 58 -9.91 0.12 3.55
C ARG A 58 -8.89 0.48 2.47
N GLU A 59 -8.96 1.72 2.03
CA GLU A 59 -8.08 2.27 1.02
C GLU A 59 -7.29 3.45 1.60
N LEU A 60 -5.96 3.34 1.56
CA LEU A 60 -5.04 4.40 1.95
C LEU A 60 -4.42 5.02 0.69
N ALA A 61 -4.78 6.29 0.42
CA ALA A 61 -4.44 7.01 -0.81
C ALA A 61 -3.45 8.16 -0.57
N THR A 62 -2.54 8.03 0.39
CA THR A 62 -1.57 9.07 0.78
C THR A 62 -0.35 9.15 -0.14
N VAL A 63 -0.19 8.19 -1.06
CA VAL A 63 0.95 8.11 -1.99
C VAL A 63 0.43 8.10 -3.43
N PRO A 64 -0.10 9.22 -3.95
CA PRO A 64 -0.57 9.28 -5.32
C PRO A 64 0.57 8.96 -6.31
N PRO A 65 0.28 8.28 -7.43
CA PRO A 65 -1.06 7.89 -7.86
C PRO A 65 -1.48 6.48 -7.37
N TYR A 66 -0.82 5.93 -6.35
CA TYR A 66 -1.06 4.59 -5.82
C TYR A 66 -1.96 4.58 -4.57
N VAL A 67 -2.67 3.48 -4.38
CA VAL A 67 -3.58 3.25 -3.26
C VAL A 67 -3.29 1.90 -2.64
N ILE A 68 -2.96 1.89 -1.35
CA ILE A 68 -2.76 0.69 -0.55
C ILE A 68 -4.14 0.17 -0.11
N ARG A 69 -4.44 -1.08 -0.44
CA ARG A 69 -5.68 -1.77 -0.03
C ARG A 69 -5.38 -2.73 1.11
N TYR A 70 -6.10 -2.56 2.21
CA TYR A 70 -5.88 -3.36 3.41
C TYR A 70 -7.19 -3.67 4.13
N ARG A 71 -7.11 -4.54 5.14
CA ARG A 71 -8.18 -4.84 6.10
C ARG A 71 -7.63 -4.79 7.51
N VAL A 72 -8.50 -4.49 8.48
CA VAL A 72 -8.18 -4.56 9.91
C VAL A 72 -8.88 -5.79 10.47
N GLU A 73 -8.12 -6.74 11.00
CA GLU A 73 -8.59 -8.02 11.53
C GLU A 73 -8.03 -8.20 12.93
N GLY A 74 -8.80 -7.84 13.95
CA GLY A 74 -8.37 -7.86 15.35
C GLY A 74 -7.12 -6.99 15.56
N GLN A 75 -5.99 -7.63 15.89
CA GLN A 75 -4.71 -6.96 16.11
C GLN A 75 -3.84 -6.87 14.85
N PHE A 76 -4.37 -7.25 13.68
CA PHE A 76 -3.64 -7.27 12.41
C PHE A 76 -4.17 -6.24 11.42
N VAL A 77 -3.26 -5.61 10.72
CA VAL A 77 -3.53 -4.85 9.49
C VAL A 77 -2.94 -5.64 8.34
N ILE A 78 -3.81 -6.18 7.48
CA ILE A 78 -3.39 -7.03 6.37
C ILE A 78 -3.39 -6.19 5.09
N ILE A 79 -2.20 -5.87 4.57
CA ILE A 79 -2.02 -5.18 3.29
C ILE A 79 -2.08 -6.23 2.17
N GLY A 80 -3.18 -6.19 1.41
CA GLY A 80 -3.51 -7.20 0.40
C GLY A 80 -3.11 -6.83 -1.02
N ASP A 81 -3.07 -5.53 -1.35
CA ASP A 81 -2.79 -5.07 -2.71
C ASP A 81 -2.34 -3.61 -2.74
N ILE A 82 -1.61 -3.23 -3.79
CA ILE A 82 -1.32 -1.84 -4.14
C ILE A 82 -1.84 -1.63 -5.57
N LYS A 83 -2.79 -0.71 -5.74
CA LYS A 83 -3.35 -0.38 -7.06
C LYS A 83 -2.94 1.01 -7.50
N HIS A 84 -2.89 1.23 -8.79
CA HIS A 84 -2.87 2.58 -9.34
C HIS A 84 -4.30 3.15 -9.27
N GLY A 85 -4.47 4.30 -8.62
CA GLY A 85 -5.78 4.90 -8.34
C GLY A 85 -6.59 5.33 -9.57
N ARG A 86 -5.95 5.46 -10.74
CA ARG A 86 -6.59 5.79 -12.02
C ARG A 86 -6.79 4.58 -12.94
N GLN A 87 -6.22 3.43 -12.60
CA GLN A 87 -6.28 2.23 -13.44
C GLN A 87 -7.34 1.29 -12.85
N ARG A 88 -8.51 1.25 -13.51
CA ARG A 88 -9.53 0.23 -13.26
C ARG A 88 -9.08 -1.04 -13.98
N HIS A 89 -8.49 -1.98 -13.24
CA HIS A 89 -8.49 -3.39 -13.64
C HIS A 89 -9.72 -4.05 -13.03
#